data_AF-A0A9W9XWD0-F1
#
_entry.id   AF-A0A9W9XWD0-F1
#
_cell.length_a   1.000
_cell.length_b   1.000
_cell.length_c   1.000
_cell.angle_alpha   90.00
_cell.angle_beta   90.00
_cell.angle_gamma   90.00
#
_symmetry.space_group_name_H-M   'P 1'
#
loop_
_entity.id
_entity.type
_entity.pdbx_description
1 polymer ?
#
loop_
_entity_poly.entity_id
_entity_poly.type
_entity_poly.pdbx_seq_one_letter_code
_entity_poly.pdbx_strand_id
1 'polypeptide(L)'
;MSSSEATLGDLANQVAYQKLQHFVGCAIIELSHLKFESLEIMGVREFDKKNFQRILSIFEIEGCANLEPEHRVAATINQKTLKDGLAYTEISQETLLNPTSRLPLRFKSTQQLVCLYGQHRLRAGEAHGETEWLVDLYLDDISTEACRQMREESSNALKLKDGEIYRTLRQAEVVGEI
;
A
#
# COMPACT_ATOMS: atom_id res chain seq x y z
N MET A 1 9.05 -7.00 39.63
CA MET A 1 8.79 -7.73 38.36
C MET A 1 8.10 -6.72 37.45
N SER A 2 8.87 -6.17 36.51
CA SER A 2 8.49 -5.05 35.65
C SER A 2 7.68 -5.56 34.47
N SER A 3 6.41 -5.18 34.36
CA SER A 3 5.64 -5.27 33.11
C SER A 3 5.38 -3.82 32.70
N SER A 4 6.21 -3.31 31.79
CA SER A 4 6.04 -1.99 31.23
C SER A 4 4.89 -2.06 30.23
N GLU A 5 3.72 -1.51 30.58
CA GLU A 5 2.65 -1.26 29.60
C GLU A 5 3.19 -0.24 28.59
N ALA A 6 3.53 -0.71 27.39
CA ALA A 6 3.88 0.17 26.28
C ALA A 6 2.70 1.10 26.02
N THR A 7 2.96 2.41 25.97
CA THR A 7 1.87 3.38 25.77
C THR A 7 1.33 3.27 24.35
N LEU A 8 0.09 3.72 24.14
CA LEU A 8 -0.52 3.75 22.80
C LEU A 8 0.34 4.55 21.79
N GLY A 9 1.06 5.57 22.27
CA GLY A 9 2.00 6.36 21.48
C GLY A 9 3.24 5.57 21.06
N ASP A 10 3.77 4.73 21.93
CA ASP A 10 4.93 3.88 21.63
C ASP A 10 4.60 2.82 20.57
N LEU A 11 3.41 2.21 20.66
CA LEU A 11 2.91 1.27 19.64
C LEU A 11 2.71 1.95 18.29
N ALA A 12 2.07 3.12 18.27
CA ALA A 12 1.86 3.89 17.03
C ALA A 12 3.19 4.27 16.36
N ASN A 13 4.18 4.68 17.16
CA ASN A 13 5.53 4.99 16.68
C ASN A 13 6.25 3.75 16.15
N GLN A 14 6.13 2.61 16.82
CA GLN A 14 6.73 1.35 16.38
C GLN A 14 6.15 0.85 15.06
N VAL A 15 4.82 0.96 14.88
CA VAL A 15 4.16 0.59 13.63
C VAL A 15 4.53 1.55 12.49
N ALA A 16 4.62 2.85 12.76
CA ALA A 16 5.11 3.81 11.76
C ALA A 16 6.55 3.47 11.31
N TYR A 17 7.42 3.12 12.26
CA TYR A 17 8.78 2.68 11.97
C TYR A 17 8.81 1.40 11.12
N GLN A 18 7.97 0.42 11.44
CA GLN A 18 7.83 -0.80 10.65
C GLN A 18 7.39 -0.49 9.21
N LYS A 19 6.41 0.39 9.00
CA LYS A 19 6.00 0.81 7.64
C LYS A 19 7.17 1.44 6.88
N LEU A 20 7.92 2.35 7.52
CA LEU A 20 9.06 3.03 6.91
C LEU A 20 10.18 2.07 6.53
N GLN A 21 10.55 1.15 7.41
CA GLN A 21 11.64 0.20 7.18
C GLN A 21 11.36 -0.78 6.05
N HIS A 22 10.09 -1.16 5.88
CA HIS A 22 9.69 -2.16 4.89
C HIS A 22 9.24 -1.52 3.57
N PHE A 23 9.08 -0.20 3.51
CA PHE A 23 8.70 0.50 2.28
C PHE A 23 9.84 0.44 1.26
N VAL A 24 9.54 -0.09 0.07
CA VAL A 24 10.52 -0.26 -1.01
C VAL A 24 10.25 0.62 -2.23
N GLY A 25 9.17 1.41 -2.19
CA GLY A 25 8.86 2.42 -3.19
C GLY A 25 7.46 2.29 -3.78
N CYS A 26 7.21 3.12 -4.80
CA CYS A 26 5.95 3.15 -5.56
C CYS A 26 6.21 2.63 -6.98
N ALA A 27 5.28 1.84 -7.51
CA ALA A 27 5.35 1.36 -8.88
C ALA A 27 3.97 1.18 -9.50
N ILE A 28 3.88 1.23 -10.82
CA ILE A 28 2.69 0.82 -11.55
C ILE A 28 2.72 -0.70 -11.70
N ILE A 29 1.69 -1.38 -11.21
CA ILE A 29 1.57 -2.84 -11.19
C ILE A 29 0.32 -3.26 -11.97
N GLU A 30 0.41 -4.33 -12.75
CA GLU A 30 -0.77 -4.92 -13.40
C GLU A 30 -1.70 -5.53 -12.35
N LEU A 31 -3.00 -5.29 -12.51
CA LEU A 31 -4.03 -5.83 -11.61
C LEU A 31 -4.00 -7.36 -11.54
N SER A 32 -3.56 -8.02 -12.62
CA SER A 32 -3.39 -9.48 -12.70
C SER A 32 -2.39 -10.03 -11.67
N HIS A 33 -1.45 -9.21 -11.20
CA HIS A 33 -0.45 -9.56 -10.19
C HIS A 33 -0.91 -9.24 -8.76
N LEU A 34 -2.09 -8.65 -8.57
CA LEU A 34 -2.58 -8.22 -7.27
C LEU A 34 -3.64 -9.20 -6.75
N LYS A 35 -3.40 -9.77 -5.57
CA LYS A 35 -4.36 -10.62 -4.86
C LYS A 35 -4.66 -10.07 -3.47
N PHE A 36 -5.83 -10.41 -2.94
CA PHE A 36 -6.21 -10.03 -1.58
C PHE A 36 -6.01 -11.20 -0.61
N GLU A 37 -5.75 -10.85 0.64
CA GLU A 37 -5.71 -11.79 1.74
C GLU A 37 -7.05 -12.51 1.95
N SER A 38 -6.99 -13.71 2.53
CA SER A 38 -8.18 -14.45 2.97
C SER A 38 -8.91 -13.67 4.06
N LEU A 39 -10.24 -13.79 4.10
CA LEU A 39 -11.09 -13.20 5.15
C LEU A 39 -10.78 -13.72 6.56
N GLU A 40 -10.04 -14.82 6.67
CA GLU A 40 -9.56 -15.37 7.94
C GLU A 40 -8.48 -14.50 8.61
N ILE A 41 -7.88 -13.55 7.87
CA ILE A 41 -6.85 -12.66 8.39
C ILE A 41 -7.48 -11.44 9.06
N MET A 42 -7.06 -11.17 10.29
CA MET A 42 -7.58 -10.06 11.10
C MET A 42 -7.39 -8.70 10.41
N GLY A 43 -8.47 -7.92 10.35
CA GLY A 43 -8.47 -6.58 9.73
C GLY A 43 -8.68 -6.59 8.21
N VAL A 44 -8.77 -7.75 7.55
CA VAL A 44 -9.20 -7.82 6.15
C VAL A 44 -10.66 -7.42 6.05
N ARG A 45 -10.96 -6.52 5.11
CA ARG A 45 -12.33 -6.07 4.89
C ARG A 45 -13.06 -7.03 3.95
N GLU A 46 -14.28 -7.41 4.33
CA GLU A 46 -15.17 -8.11 3.42
C GLU A 46 -15.53 -7.25 2.21
N PHE A 47 -15.73 -7.91 1.08
CA PHE A 47 -16.16 -7.26 -0.14
C PHE A 47 -17.61 -6.76 -0.01
N ASP A 48 -17.77 -5.49 0.38
CA ASP A 48 -19.03 -4.77 0.32
C ASP A 48 -19.42 -4.32 -1.11
N LYS A 49 -20.46 -4.95 -1.65
CA LYS A 49 -21.02 -4.63 -2.97
C LYS A 49 -21.54 -3.20 -3.08
N LYS A 50 -22.10 -2.62 -2.01
CA LYS A 50 -22.63 -1.23 -2.04
C LYS A 50 -21.49 -0.24 -2.18
N ASN A 51 -20.42 -0.41 -1.41
CA ASN A 51 -19.24 0.43 -1.52
C ASN A 51 -18.56 0.29 -2.88
N PHE A 52 -18.46 -0.94 -3.41
CA PHE A 52 -17.99 -1.20 -4.78
C PHE A 52 -18.80 -0.42 -5.82
N GLN A 53 -20.14 -0.55 -5.80
CA GLN A 53 -21.02 0.14 -6.76
C GLN A 53 -20.86 1.66 -6.67
N ARG A 54 -20.78 2.20 -5.45
CA ARG A 54 -20.55 3.63 -5.24
C ARG A 54 -19.23 4.09 -5.85
N ILE A 55 -18.14 3.34 -5.66
CA ILE A 55 -16.83 3.68 -6.23
C ILE A 55 -16.86 3.58 -7.76
N LEU A 56 -17.46 2.52 -8.31
CA LEU A 56 -17.59 2.36 -9.76
C LEU A 56 -18.36 3.52 -10.39
N SER A 57 -19.48 3.94 -9.79
CA SER A 57 -20.23 5.10 -10.29
C SER A 57 -19.43 6.41 -10.23
N ILE A 58 -18.54 6.58 -9.24
CA ILE A 58 -17.62 7.73 -9.22
C ILE A 58 -16.65 7.65 -10.39
N PHE A 59 -16.09 6.46 -10.68
CA PHE A 59 -15.18 6.28 -11.81
C PHE A 59 -15.85 6.54 -13.15
N GLU A 60 -17.10 6.12 -13.34
CA GLU A 60 -17.87 6.39 -14.56
C GLU A 60 -18.13 7.89 -14.78
N ILE A 61 -18.20 8.69 -13.72
CA ILE A 61 -18.50 10.13 -13.78
C ILE A 61 -17.21 10.98 -13.86
N GLU A 62 -16.25 10.71 -12.98
CA GLU A 62 -15.07 11.55 -12.75
C GLU A 62 -13.78 10.95 -13.37
N GLY A 63 -13.81 9.68 -13.78
CA GLY A 63 -12.64 8.88 -14.14
C GLY A 63 -12.02 8.14 -12.96
N CYS A 64 -11.23 7.11 -13.25
CA CYS A 64 -10.65 6.23 -12.21
C CYS A 64 -9.46 6.88 -11.47
N ALA A 65 -8.64 7.67 -12.17
CA ALA A 65 -7.41 8.27 -11.64
C ALA A 65 -6.54 7.24 -10.85
N ASN A 66 -6.44 6.01 -11.37
CA ASN A 66 -5.71 4.86 -10.81
C ASN A 66 -4.20 5.09 -10.65
N LEU A 67 -3.64 6.07 -11.37
CA LEU A 67 -2.23 6.43 -11.32
C LEU A 67 -1.95 7.69 -10.48
N GLU A 68 -2.98 8.25 -9.84
CA GLU A 68 -2.84 9.42 -8.99
C GLU A 68 -2.47 9.05 -7.55
N PRO A 69 -1.59 9.83 -6.89
CA PRO A 69 -1.14 9.54 -5.53
C PRO A 69 -2.25 9.38 -4.49
N GLU A 70 -3.40 10.03 -4.69
CA GLU A 70 -4.60 9.99 -3.84
C GLU A 70 -5.34 8.65 -3.89
N HIS A 71 -5.11 7.85 -4.92
CA HIS A 71 -5.80 6.59 -5.18
C HIS A 71 -4.91 5.36 -5.05
N ARG A 72 -3.69 5.54 -4.55
CA ARG A 72 -2.74 4.46 -4.32
C ARG A 72 -3.31 3.40 -3.39
N VAL A 73 -2.82 2.19 -3.60
CA VAL A 73 -3.09 1.03 -2.74
C VAL A 73 -1.76 0.49 -2.24
N ALA A 74 -1.78 -0.23 -1.12
CA ALA A 74 -0.57 -0.88 -0.62
C ALA A 74 -0.59 -2.39 -0.88
N ALA A 75 0.56 -2.95 -1.23
CA ALA A 75 0.76 -4.39 -1.35
C ALA A 75 2.12 -4.81 -0.77
N THR A 76 2.20 -6.07 -0.31
CA THR A 76 3.45 -6.69 0.11
C THR A 76 4.07 -7.51 -1.02
N ILE A 77 5.40 -7.51 -1.06
CA ILE A 77 6.23 -8.17 -2.05
C ILE A 77 7.45 -8.79 -1.37
N ASN A 78 7.75 -10.05 -1.68
CA ASN A 78 8.95 -10.67 -1.14
C ASN A 78 10.22 -10.16 -1.82
N GLN A 79 11.33 -10.17 -1.08
CA GLN A 79 12.62 -9.61 -1.55
C GLN A 79 13.09 -10.21 -2.88
N LYS A 80 12.82 -11.51 -3.12
CA LYS A 80 13.18 -12.18 -4.36
C LYS A 80 12.38 -11.64 -5.55
N THR A 81 11.07 -11.50 -5.38
CA THR A 81 10.14 -11.00 -6.41
C THR A 81 10.45 -9.56 -6.76
N LEU A 82 10.78 -8.74 -5.76
CA LEU A 82 11.24 -7.37 -5.99
C LEU A 82 12.51 -7.34 -6.84
N LYS A 83 13.53 -8.12 -6.48
CA LYS A 83 14.79 -8.19 -7.26
C LYS A 83 14.58 -8.70 -8.67
N ASP A 84 13.79 -9.76 -8.83
CA ASP A 84 13.48 -10.34 -10.13
C ASP A 84 12.73 -9.34 -11.02
N GLY A 85 11.77 -8.58 -10.46
CA GLY A 85 11.04 -7.53 -11.17
C GLY A 85 11.93 -6.35 -11.58
N LEU A 86 12.75 -5.83 -10.64
CA LEU A 86 13.69 -4.73 -10.90
C LEU A 86 14.66 -5.09 -12.03
N ALA A 87 15.20 -6.32 -12.01
CA ALA A 87 16.09 -6.82 -13.05
C ALA A 87 15.38 -6.99 -14.39
N TYR A 88 14.12 -7.44 -14.38
CA TYR A 88 13.33 -7.63 -15.59
C TYR A 88 12.94 -6.31 -16.27
N THR A 89 12.69 -5.26 -15.49
CA THR A 89 12.35 -3.93 -16.02
C THR A 89 13.54 -2.99 -16.16
N GLU A 90 14.74 -3.41 -15.76
CA GLU A 90 15.95 -2.59 -15.72
C GLU A 90 15.76 -1.30 -14.88
N ILE A 91 14.98 -1.39 -13.80
CA ILE A 91 14.70 -0.26 -12.89
C ILE A 91 15.59 -0.40 -11.65
N SER A 92 16.15 0.71 -11.17
CA SER A 92 16.83 0.73 -9.88
C SER A 92 15.84 0.91 -8.73
N GLN A 93 16.14 0.30 -7.57
CA GLN A 93 15.31 0.47 -6.38
C GLN A 93 15.19 1.94 -5.95
N GLU A 94 16.25 2.74 -6.10
CA GLU A 94 16.24 4.18 -5.84
C GLU A 94 15.17 4.91 -6.67
N THR A 95 14.90 4.43 -7.89
CA THR A 95 13.88 5.01 -8.75
C THR A 95 12.47 4.73 -8.22
N LEU A 96 12.24 3.58 -7.60
CA LEU A 96 10.94 3.27 -6.96
C LEU A 96 10.72 4.14 -5.72
N LEU A 97 11.78 4.46 -4.98
CA LEU A 97 11.71 5.32 -3.79
C LEU A 97 11.43 6.78 -4.13
N ASN A 98 11.56 7.19 -5.39
CA ASN A 98 11.19 8.52 -5.82
C ASN A 98 9.65 8.67 -5.86
N PRO A 99 9.03 9.53 -5.05
CA PRO A 99 7.58 9.66 -4.95
C PRO A 99 6.92 10.22 -6.22
N THR A 100 7.69 10.79 -7.14
CA THR A 100 7.21 11.26 -8.45
C THR A 100 7.36 10.17 -9.53
N SER A 101 8.07 9.08 -9.22
CA SER A 101 8.22 7.95 -10.14
C SER A 101 6.89 7.27 -10.38
N ARG A 102 6.58 7.08 -11.66
CA ARG A 102 5.40 6.36 -12.15
C ARG A 102 5.86 5.29 -13.12
N LEU A 103 6.88 4.53 -12.72
CA LEU A 103 7.44 3.49 -13.56
C LEU A 103 6.71 2.15 -13.35
N PRO A 104 6.43 1.42 -14.43
CA PRO A 104 5.86 0.11 -14.32
C PRO A 104 6.89 -0.91 -13.85
N LEU A 105 6.55 -1.66 -12.79
CA LEU A 105 7.31 -2.81 -12.33
C LEU A 105 6.59 -4.07 -12.81
N ARG A 106 7.25 -4.82 -13.69
CA ARG A 106 6.69 -6.00 -14.37
C ARG A 106 7.24 -7.27 -13.76
N PHE A 107 6.42 -8.30 -13.79
CA PHE A 107 6.74 -9.61 -13.24
C PHE A 107 6.50 -10.69 -14.28
N LYS A 108 7.02 -11.89 -14.01
CA LYS A 108 6.61 -13.08 -14.76
C LYS A 108 5.19 -13.48 -14.33
N SER A 109 4.41 -14.06 -15.23
CA SER A 109 2.96 -14.34 -15.07
C SER A 109 2.55 -15.12 -13.81
N THR A 110 3.48 -15.75 -13.10
CA THR A 110 3.22 -16.53 -11.88
C THR A 110 3.35 -15.75 -10.57
N GLN A 111 3.89 -14.53 -10.58
CA GLN A 111 4.10 -13.76 -9.35
C GLN A 111 2.82 -13.03 -8.93
N GLN A 112 2.55 -13.04 -7.63
CA GLN A 112 1.33 -12.48 -7.04
C GLN A 112 1.72 -11.72 -5.77
N LEU A 113 1.38 -10.43 -5.71
CA LEU A 113 1.58 -9.53 -4.60
C LEU A 113 0.31 -9.48 -3.74
N VAL A 114 0.48 -9.38 -2.44
CA VAL A 114 -0.65 -9.38 -1.51
C VAL A 114 -1.06 -7.95 -1.19
N CYS A 115 -2.21 -7.51 -1.69
CA CYS A 115 -2.78 -6.21 -1.36
C CYS A 115 -3.25 -6.16 0.08
N LEU A 116 -2.76 -5.16 0.82
CA LEU A 116 -3.16 -4.88 2.19
C LEU A 116 -4.53 -4.21 2.20
N TYR A 117 -4.73 -3.19 1.36
CA TYR A 117 -6.00 -2.47 1.27
C TYR A 117 -6.30 -2.05 -0.18
N GLY A 118 -7.47 -1.43 -0.39
CA GLY A 118 -7.89 -0.95 -1.71
C GLY A 118 -8.69 -1.94 -2.55
N GLN A 119 -9.20 -3.03 -1.94
CA GLN A 119 -9.97 -4.07 -2.64
C GLN A 119 -11.11 -3.53 -3.49
N HIS A 120 -11.96 -2.66 -2.93
CA HIS A 120 -13.07 -2.08 -3.69
C HIS A 120 -12.61 -1.20 -4.84
N ARG A 121 -11.50 -0.48 -4.68
CA ARG A 121 -10.93 0.40 -5.73
C ARG A 121 -10.38 -0.42 -6.88
N LEU A 122 -9.57 -1.44 -6.59
CA LEU A 122 -8.98 -2.30 -7.62
C LEU A 122 -10.05 -3.07 -8.39
N ARG A 123 -11.07 -3.61 -7.69
CA ARG A 123 -12.22 -4.27 -8.35
C ARG A 123 -13.03 -3.30 -9.20
N ALA A 124 -13.26 -2.07 -8.72
CA ALA A 124 -13.97 -1.06 -9.49
C ALA A 124 -13.16 -0.60 -10.70
N GLY A 125 -11.84 -0.46 -10.57
CA GLY A 125 -10.93 -0.18 -11.67
C GLY A 125 -10.95 -1.26 -12.74
N GLU A 126 -10.84 -2.52 -12.32
CA GLU A 126 -10.95 -3.68 -13.21
C GLU A 126 -12.29 -3.68 -13.97
N ALA A 127 -13.41 -3.41 -13.28
CA ALA A 127 -14.73 -3.30 -13.90
C ALA A 127 -14.86 -2.08 -14.83
N HIS A 128 -14.14 -1.00 -14.56
CA HIS A 128 -14.06 0.19 -15.40
C HIS A 128 -13.15 0.00 -16.63
N GLY A 129 -12.35 -1.08 -16.66
CA GLY A 129 -11.44 -1.41 -17.77
C GLY A 129 -9.98 -1.05 -17.52
N GLU A 130 -9.62 -0.63 -16.31
CA GLU A 130 -8.22 -0.42 -15.93
C GLU A 130 -7.50 -1.76 -15.80
N THR A 131 -6.24 -1.81 -16.24
CA THR A 131 -5.40 -3.02 -16.17
C THR A 131 -4.21 -2.84 -15.23
N GLU A 132 -3.95 -1.61 -14.77
CA GLU A 132 -2.79 -1.23 -13.99
C GLU A 132 -3.18 -0.29 -12.85
N TRP A 133 -2.37 -0.26 -11.79
CA TRP A 133 -2.60 0.60 -10.64
C TRP A 133 -1.29 1.08 -10.02
N LEU A 134 -1.28 2.28 -9.44
CA LEU A 134 -0.14 2.78 -8.69
C LEU A 134 -0.15 2.21 -7.26
N VAL A 135 0.87 1.41 -6.94
CA VAL A 135 0.95 0.62 -5.71
C VAL A 135 2.15 1.04 -4.87
N ASP A 136 1.91 1.26 -3.58
CA ASP A 136 2.94 1.37 -2.54
C ASP A 136 3.38 -0.04 -2.14
N LEU A 137 4.67 -0.33 -2.31
CA LEU A 137 5.24 -1.64 -2.10
C LEU A 137 5.94 -1.72 -0.75
N TYR A 138 5.64 -2.79 -0.01
CA TYR A 138 6.27 -3.12 1.27
C TYR A 138 6.89 -4.52 1.22
N LEU A 139 8.01 -4.76 1.88
CA LEU A 139 8.53 -6.10 2.05
C LEU A 139 7.56 -6.96 2.89
N ASP A 140 7.51 -8.25 2.61
CA ASP A 140 6.56 -9.19 3.22
C ASP A 140 6.95 -9.67 4.63
N ASP A 141 8.14 -9.30 5.11
CA ASP A 141 8.58 -9.48 6.49
C ASP A 141 8.08 -8.39 7.44
N ILE A 142 7.30 -7.42 6.93
CA ILE A 142 6.58 -6.45 7.77
C ILE A 142 5.68 -7.17 8.79
N SER A 143 5.68 -6.68 10.03
CA SER A 143 4.91 -7.31 11.11
C SER A 143 3.40 -7.38 10.79
N THR A 144 2.75 -8.48 11.20
CA THR A 144 1.30 -8.68 11.03
C THR A 144 0.48 -7.59 11.70
N GLU A 145 1.00 -7.04 12.80
CA GLU A 145 0.39 -5.93 13.53
C GLU A 145 0.41 -4.63 12.72
N ALA A 146 1.55 -4.31 12.09
CA ALA A 146 1.64 -3.16 11.19
C ALA A 146 0.71 -3.32 9.98
N CYS A 147 0.66 -4.51 9.38
CA CYS A 147 -0.30 -4.83 8.31
C CYS A 147 -1.75 -4.66 8.75
N ARG A 148 -2.11 -5.14 9.94
CA ARG A 148 -3.46 -4.95 10.52
C ARG A 148 -3.78 -3.47 10.66
N GLN A 149 -2.88 -2.68 11.24
CA GLN A 149 -3.10 -1.26 11.45
C GLN A 149 -3.24 -0.51 10.11
N MET A 150 -2.45 -0.85 9.08
CA MET A 150 -2.60 -0.28 7.73
C MET A 150 -4.01 -0.54 7.15
N ARG A 151 -4.57 -1.73 7.39
CA ARG A 151 -5.93 -2.07 6.95
C ARG A 151 -7.00 -1.29 7.71
N GLU A 152 -6.83 -1.16 9.02
CA GLU A 152 -7.76 -0.43 9.89
C GLU A 152 -7.76 1.07 9.60
N GLU A 153 -6.58 1.67 9.42
CA GLU A 153 -6.42 3.07 9.02
C GLU A 153 -7.09 3.35 7.67
N SER A 154 -6.89 2.48 6.68
CA SER A 154 -7.57 2.58 5.38
C SER A 154 -9.10 2.49 5.51
N SER A 155 -9.59 1.69 6.47
CA SER A 155 -11.03 1.51 6.72
C SER A 155 -11.67 2.72 7.42
N ASN A 156 -10.91 3.39 8.30
CA ASN A 156 -11.34 4.55 9.07
C ASN A 156 -11.04 5.89 8.38
N ALA A 157 -10.28 5.89 7.28
CA ALA A 157 -9.92 7.08 6.53
C ALA A 157 -11.13 7.74 5.84
N LEU A 158 -11.83 8.58 6.61
CA LEU A 158 -12.14 9.94 6.18
C LEU A 158 -10.85 10.58 5.65
N LYS A 159 -10.77 10.79 4.32
CA LYS A 159 -9.83 11.68 3.60
C LYS A 159 -8.69 12.24 4.47
N LEU A 160 -7.69 11.42 4.80
CA LEU A 160 -6.39 11.93 5.20
C LEU A 160 -5.44 11.52 4.10
N LYS A 161 -4.92 12.53 3.41
CA LYS A 161 -3.99 12.36 2.31
C LYS A 161 -2.72 11.75 2.88
N ASP A 162 -2.49 10.46 2.64
CA ASP A 162 -1.34 9.70 3.17
C ASP A 162 0.03 10.34 2.85
N GLY A 163 0.09 11.27 1.88
CA GLY A 163 1.25 12.15 1.64
C GLY A 163 1.55 13.18 2.74
N GLU A 164 0.72 13.30 3.78
CA GLU A 164 1.00 14.10 4.98
C GLU A 164 1.73 13.27 6.05
N ILE A 165 1.38 11.99 6.23
CA ILE A 165 2.01 11.11 7.23
C ILE A 165 3.52 10.99 6.97
N TYR A 166 3.93 10.77 5.72
CA TYR A 166 5.35 10.70 5.35
C TYR A 166 6.09 12.05 5.50
N ARG A 167 5.41 13.19 5.29
CA ARG A 167 6.02 14.53 5.45
C ARG A 167 6.21 14.89 6.92
N THR A 168 5.24 14.57 7.77
CA THR A 168 5.30 14.86 9.20
C THR A 168 6.32 13.97 9.91
N LEU A 169 6.43 12.68 9.53
CA LEU A 169 7.39 11.77 10.15
C LEU A 169 8.84 12.07 9.76
N ARG A 170 9.10 12.46 8.50
CA ARG A 170 10.44 12.88 8.08
C ARG A 170 10.87 14.22 8.70
N GLN A 171 9.91 15.08 9.07
CA GLN A 171 10.20 16.28 9.86
C GLN A 171 10.47 15.95 11.34
N ALA A 172 9.84 14.91 11.88
CA ALA A 172 10.10 14.46 13.26
C ALA A 172 11.51 13.87 13.43
N GLU A 173 12.06 13.18 12.42
CA GLU A 173 13.46 12.72 12.44
C GLU A 173 14.48 13.87 12.42
N VAL A 174 14.14 15.02 11.84
CA VAL A 174 15.02 16.20 11.79
C VAL A 174 14.97 17.02 13.09
N VAL A 175 13.91 16.89 13.89
CA VAL A 175 13.74 17.66 15.15
C VAL A 175 14.28 16.89 16.38
N GLY A 176 14.72 15.64 16.21
CA GLY A 176 15.35 14.82 17.25
C GLY A 176 16.86 15.05 17.45
N GLU A 177 17.51 15.88 16.64
CA GLU A 177 18.92 16.28 16.81
C GLU A 177 19.04 17.78 17.08
N ILE A 178 18.72 18.24 18.29
CA ILE A 178 19.37 19.39 18.96
C ILE A 178 19.47 19.12 20.46
#